data_AF-A0A1C5M847-F1
#
_entry.id   AF-A0A1C5M847-F1
#
_cell.length_a   1.000
_cell.length_b   1.000
_cell.length_c   1.000
_cell.angle_alpha   90.00
_cell.angle_beta   90.00
_cell.angle_gamma   90.00
#
_symmetry.space_group_name_H-M   'P 1'
#
loop_
_entity.id
_entity.type
_entity.pdbx_description
1 polymer ?
#
loop_
_entity_poly.entity_id
_entity_poly.type
_entity_poly.pdbx_seq_one_letter_code
_entity_poly.pdbx_strand_id
1 'polypeptide(L)'
;MKRFFIISWNEEYLEANLVGGPFEETECEQELCQCLLTGLVKLGVASDETEAQSMYDAAAGNDMPSETLSVHSTGGSIRYGTGYTEFYQIRSCDIPV
;
A
#
# COMPACT_ATOMS: atom_id res chain seq x y z
N MET A 1 6.29 -18.59 14.93
CA MET A 1 7.07 -17.36 14.66
C MET A 1 6.14 -16.33 14.05
N LYS A 2 6.11 -15.09 14.57
CA LYS A 2 5.26 -14.04 14.00
C LYS A 2 5.85 -13.60 12.66
N ARG A 3 5.02 -13.58 11.62
CA ARG A 3 5.37 -13.10 10.28
C ARG A 3 4.38 -12.06 9.82
N PHE A 4 4.83 -11.15 8.98
CA PHE A 4 4.01 -10.05 8.47
C PHE A 4 3.78 -10.20 6.98
N PHE A 5 2.60 -9.79 6.55
CA PHE A 5 2.12 -9.88 5.18
C PHE A 5 1.43 -8.58 4.82
N ILE A 6 1.45 -8.23 3.54
CA ILE A 6 0.70 -7.09 3.02
C ILE A 6 -0.46 -7.64 2.22
N ILE A 7 -1.67 -7.29 2.64
CA ILE A 7 -2.91 -7.62 1.94
C ILE A 7 -3.39 -6.36 1.24
N SER A 8 -3.78 -6.47 -0.02
CA SER A 8 -4.51 -5.43 -0.72
C SER A 8 -5.95 -5.85 -0.99
N TRP A 9 -6.86 -4.88 -1.10
CA TRP A 9 -8.21 -5.14 -1.60
C TRP A 9 -8.77 -3.89 -2.28
N ASN A 10 -9.64 -4.09 -3.26
CA ASN A 10 -10.30 -2.98 -3.97
C ASN A 10 -11.81 -2.97 -3.82
N GLU A 11 -12.36 -1.77 -3.98
CA GLU A 11 -13.81 -1.53 -4.00
C GLU A 11 -14.44 -1.91 -5.34
N GLU A 12 -13.67 -1.96 -6.43
CA GLU A 12 -14.19 -2.23 -7.77
C GLU A 12 -14.55 -3.70 -7.98
N TYR A 13 -13.66 -4.61 -7.58
CA TYR A 13 -13.80 -6.06 -7.79
C TYR A 13 -14.10 -6.83 -6.51
N LEU A 14 -14.05 -6.17 -5.33
CA LEU A 14 -14.27 -6.79 -4.02
C LEU A 14 -13.35 -8.00 -3.78
N GLU A 15 -12.15 -7.95 -4.34
CA GLU A 15 -11.14 -9.00 -4.26
C GLU A 15 -10.05 -8.60 -3.27
N ALA A 16 -9.59 -9.55 -2.46
CA ALA A 16 -8.45 -9.39 -1.57
C ALA A 16 -7.27 -10.22 -2.05
N ASN A 17 -6.10 -9.60 -2.14
CA ASN A 17 -4.88 -10.18 -2.65
C ASN A 17 -3.77 -10.16 -1.61
N LEU A 18 -2.98 -11.23 -1.54
CA LEU A 18 -1.72 -11.21 -0.83
C LEU A 18 -0.65 -10.60 -1.75
N VAL A 19 -0.19 -9.40 -1.44
CA VAL A 19 0.72 -8.62 -2.30
C VAL A 19 2.15 -8.55 -1.78
N GLY A 20 2.39 -8.97 -0.53
CA GLY A 20 3.73 -9.04 0.05
C GLY A 20 3.83 -9.99 1.24
N GLY A 21 5.04 -10.46 1.50
CA GLY A 21 5.41 -11.29 2.64
C GLY A 21 5.79 -12.73 2.26
N PRO A 22 6.20 -13.56 3.24
CA PRO A 22 6.34 -13.23 4.66
C PRO A 22 7.54 -12.32 4.95
N PHE A 23 7.36 -11.34 5.82
CA PHE A 23 8.37 -10.38 6.27
C PHE A 23 8.61 -10.46 7.79
N GLU A 24 9.77 -9.96 8.22
CA GLU A 24 10.01 -9.53 9.60
C GLU A 24 9.38 -8.14 9.85
N GLU A 25 9.17 -7.79 11.13
CA GLU A 25 8.58 -6.50 11.50
C GLU A 25 9.38 -5.30 10.98
N THR A 26 10.72 -5.42 10.98
CA THR A 26 11.65 -4.37 10.54
C THR A 26 11.61 -4.08 9.04
N GLU A 27 11.05 -4.98 8.24
CA GLU A 27 10.97 -4.86 6.78
C GLU A 27 9.63 -4.22 6.33
N CYS A 28 8.62 -4.24 7.20
CA CYS A 28 7.24 -3.96 6.84
C CYS A 28 7.02 -2.55 6.26
N GLU A 29 7.68 -1.54 6.82
CA GLU A 29 7.51 -0.14 6.37
C GLU A 29 8.03 0.05 4.94
N GLN A 30 9.22 -0.47 4.65
CA GLN A 30 9.83 -0.40 3.34
C GLN A 30 9.03 -1.19 2.30
N GLU A 31 8.57 -2.38 2.65
CA GLU A 31 7.79 -3.23 1.76
C GLU A 31 6.38 -2.65 1.49
N LEU A 32 5.77 -2.01 2.49
CA LEU A 32 4.51 -1.28 2.32
C LEU A 32 4.69 -0.10 1.35
N CYS A 33 5.77 0.67 1.51
CA CYS A 33 6.12 1.74 0.57
C CYS A 33 6.20 1.19 -0.86
N GLN A 34 6.96 0.11 -1.08
CA GLN A 34 7.10 -0.47 -2.41
C GLN A 34 5.77 -0.96 -3.01
N CYS A 35 4.89 -1.53 -2.18
CA CYS A 35 3.55 -1.93 -2.60
C CYS A 35 2.70 -0.74 -3.05
N LEU A 36 2.76 0.38 -2.33
CA LEU A 36 2.04 1.61 -2.68
C LEU A 36 2.58 2.25 -3.96
N LEU A 37 3.91 2.32 -4.13
CA LEU A 37 4.54 2.83 -5.36
C LEU A 37 4.13 2.00 -6.58
N THR A 38 4.20 0.67 -6.45
CA THR A 38 3.77 -0.26 -7.50
C THR A 38 2.27 -0.10 -7.78
N GLY A 39 1.46 0.08 -6.74
CA GLY A 39 0.03 0.35 -6.85
C GLY A 39 -0.29 1.61 -7.65
N LEU A 40 0.38 2.72 -7.36
CA LEU A 40 0.18 4.01 -8.03
C LEU A 40 0.40 3.89 -9.54
N VAL A 41 1.46 3.20 -9.95
CA VAL A 41 1.76 2.99 -11.37
C VAL A 41 0.77 2.01 -12.00
N LYS A 42 0.51 0.87 -11.35
CA LYS A 42 -0.39 -0.17 -11.87
C LYS A 42 -1.82 0.35 -12.08
N LEU A 43 -2.30 1.21 -11.18
CA LEU A 43 -3.64 1.80 -11.22
C LEU A 43 -3.73 3.02 -12.16
N GLY A 44 -2.63 3.42 -12.80
CA GLY A 44 -2.56 4.56 -13.71
C GLY A 44 -2.73 5.91 -13.00
N VAL A 45 -2.48 5.96 -11.69
CA VAL A 45 -2.49 7.20 -10.89
C VAL A 45 -1.18 7.96 -11.07
N ALA A 46 -0.07 7.25 -11.16
CA ALA A 46 1.23 7.78 -11.56
C ALA A 46 1.64 7.20 -12.93
N SER A 47 2.29 8.00 -13.77
CA SER A 47 2.77 7.57 -15.09
C SER A 47 4.01 6.68 -15.01
N ASP A 48 4.82 6.86 -13.97
CA ASP A 48 6.03 6.09 -13.73
C ASP A 48 6.41 6.08 -12.23
N GLU A 49 7.49 5.36 -11.92
CA GLU A 49 8.02 5.20 -10.56
C GLU A 49 8.53 6.53 -9.96
N THR A 50 9.01 7.46 -10.78
CA THR A 50 9.50 8.77 -10.30
C THR A 50 8.35 9.65 -9.83
N GLU A 51 7.26 9.68 -10.60
CA GLU A 51 6.03 10.36 -10.19
C GLU A 51 5.42 9.67 -8.96
N ALA A 52 5.36 8.34 -8.93
CA ALA A 52 4.86 7.59 -7.79
C ALA A 52 5.61 7.92 -6.49
N GLN A 53 6.96 7.99 -6.55
CA GLN A 53 7.77 8.37 -5.39
C GLN A 53 7.47 9.80 -4.93
N SER A 54 7.34 10.74 -5.87
CA SER A 54 7.02 12.13 -5.54
C SER A 54 5.65 12.26 -4.85
N MET A 55 4.66 11.48 -5.29
CA MET A 55 3.34 11.41 -4.65
C MET A 55 3.42 10.80 -3.25
N TYR A 56 4.20 9.73 -3.09
CA TYR A 56 4.41 9.08 -1.80
C TYR A 56 5.05 10.03 -0.78
N ASP A 57 6.14 10.70 -1.15
CA ASP A 57 6.85 11.63 -0.27
C ASP A 57 5.94 12.79 0.16
N ALA A 58 5.11 13.30 -0.74
CA ALA A 58 4.14 14.35 -0.43
C ALA A 58 3.06 13.90 0.56
N ALA A 59 2.61 12.65 0.47
CA ALA A 59 1.58 12.08 1.35
C ALA A 59 2.15 11.62 2.71
N ALA A 60 3.38 11.10 2.73
CA ALA A 60 4.05 10.69 3.96
C ALA A 60 4.56 11.89 4.78
N GLY A 61 4.93 12.98 4.11
CA GLY A 61 5.50 14.18 4.75
C GLY A 61 4.49 15.24 5.20
N ASN A 62 3.25 15.19 4.71
CA ASN A 62 2.19 16.11 5.13
C ASN A 62 1.15 15.36 5.96
N ASP A 63 0.91 15.83 7.18
CA ASP A 63 -0.23 15.45 8.05
C ASP A 63 -1.61 15.84 7.45
N MET A 64 -1.67 16.09 6.13
CA MET A 64 -2.86 16.47 5.38
C MET A 64 -3.18 15.35 4.39
N PRO A 65 -4.31 14.65 4.54
CA PRO A 65 -4.71 13.57 3.65
C PRO A 65 -4.89 14.11 2.22
N SER A 66 -4.15 13.53 1.28
CA SER A 66 -4.42 13.70 -0.14
C SER A 66 -5.68 12.91 -0.50
N GLU A 67 -6.54 13.46 -1.35
CA GLU A 67 -7.72 12.73 -1.85
C GLU A 67 -7.34 11.49 -2.68
N THR A 68 -6.07 11.38 -3.10
CA THR A 68 -5.59 10.34 -4.00
C THR A 68 -4.77 9.27 -3.28
N LEU A 69 -3.92 9.66 -2.34
CA LEU A 69 -3.03 8.73 -1.63
C LEU A 69 -3.07 9.04 -0.13
N SER A 70 -3.34 8.02 0.68
CA SER A 70 -3.19 8.08 2.13
C SER A 70 -2.16 7.05 2.58
N VAL A 71 -1.23 7.46 3.43
CA VAL A 71 -0.14 6.62 3.94
C VAL A 71 -0.17 6.62 5.46
N HIS A 72 -0.10 5.44 6.06
CA HIS A 72 -0.04 5.22 7.50
C HIS A 72 1.02 4.17 7.81
N SER A 73 1.49 4.11 9.06
CA SER A 73 2.53 3.16 9.47
C SER A 73 2.16 1.67 9.29
N THR A 74 0.88 1.35 9.14
CA THR A 74 0.39 -0.04 9.01
C THR A 74 -0.42 -0.28 7.73
N GLY A 75 -0.49 0.70 6.83
CA GLY A 75 -1.27 0.57 5.60
C GLY A 75 -1.34 1.85 4.79
N GLY A 76 -2.14 1.82 3.74
CA GLY A 76 -2.39 2.98 2.90
C GLY A 76 -3.55 2.73 1.96
N SER A 77 -3.92 3.74 1.20
CA SER A 77 -4.98 3.63 0.21
C SER A 77 -4.72 4.53 -0.99
N ILE A 78 -5.09 4.04 -2.17
CA ILE A 78 -4.97 4.74 -3.44
C ILE A 78 -6.36 4.88 -4.04
N ARG A 79 -6.82 6.11 -4.25
CA ARG A 79 -8.04 6.40 -5.01
C ARG A 79 -7.69 6.50 -6.50
N TYR A 80 -8.39 5.76 -7.35
CA TYR A 80 -8.12 5.67 -8.77
C TYR A 80 -9.41 5.64 -9.62
N GLY A 81 -9.26 5.77 -10.93
CA GLY A 81 -10.36 5.72 -11.90
C GLY A 81 -11.46 6.74 -11.61
N THR A 82 -12.72 6.28 -11.56
CA THR A 82 -13.89 7.13 -11.28
C THR A 82 -14.24 7.25 -9.79
N GLY A 83 -13.32 6.91 -8.89
CA GLY A 83 -13.49 7.01 -7.45
C GLY A 83 -13.39 5.70 -6.66
N TYR A 84 -12.83 4.64 -7.27
CA TYR A 84 -12.55 3.41 -6.56
C TYR A 84 -11.32 3.56 -5.67
N THR A 85 -11.27 2.80 -4.59
CA THR A 85 -10.13 2.77 -3.68
C THR A 85 -9.52 1.37 -3.63
N GLU A 86 -8.20 1.29 -3.81
CA GLU A 86 -7.39 0.11 -3.45
C GLU A 86 -6.76 0.39 -2.09
N PHE A 87 -6.97 -0.50 -1.14
CA PHE A 87 -6.43 -0.43 0.21
C PHE A 87 -5.28 -1.41 0.36
N TYR A 88 -4.31 -1.06 1.20
CA TYR A 88 -3.16 -1.88 1.54
C TYR A 88 -3.04 -1.94 3.05
N GLN A 89 -2.76 -3.13 3.59
CA GLN A 89 -2.63 -3.28 5.04
C GLN A 89 -1.64 -4.36 5.43
N ILE A 90 -0.80 -4.02 6.41
CA ILE A 90 0.08 -4.97 7.08
C ILE A 90 -0.75 -5.83 8.05
N ARG A 91 -0.58 -7.14 7.95
CA ARG A 91 -1.18 -8.14 8.82
C ARG A 91 -0.13 -9.08 9.37
N SER A 92 -0.17 -9.31 10.67
CA SER A 92 0.66 -10.32 11.32
C SER A 92 -0.07 -11.66 11.42
N CYS A 93 0.65 -12.74 11.20
CA CYS A 93 0.19 -14.10 11.42
C CYS A 93 1.21 -14.87 12.26
N ASP A 94 0.73 -15.66 13.22
CA ASP A 94 1.55 -16.60 13.95
C ASP A 94 1.67 -17.90 13.15
N ILE A 95 2.83 -18.12 12.54
CA ILE A 95 3.10 -19.36 11.80
C ILE A 95 3.54 -20.44 12.80
N PRO A 96 2.82 -21.58 12.88
CA PRO A 96 3.25 -22.72 13.68
C PRO A 96 4.60 -23.23 13.17
N VAL A 97 5.51 -23.53 14.09
CA VAL A 97 6.82 -24.13 13.79
C VAL A 97 6.66 -25.64 13.68
#